data_AF-B9DMZ5-F1
#
_entry.id   AF-B9DMZ5-F1
#
_cell.length_a   1.000
_cell.length_b   1.000
_cell.length_c   1.000
_cell.angle_alpha   90.00
_cell.angle_beta   90.00
_cell.angle_gamma   90.00
#
_symmetry.space_group_name_H-M   'P 1'
#
loop_
_entity.id
_entity.type
_entity.pdbx_description
1 polymer ?
#
loop_
_entity_poly.entity_id
_entity_poly.type
_entity_poly.pdbx_seq_one_letter_code
_entity_poly.pdbx_strand_id
1 'polypeptide(L)'
;MLNPLLVREKITQFYIEDNQYGDLATHIFDQTQEGTLTLKSKDEGIFCGEVIIKEAFPLLDSNVVINLKVKDGEAVYPGDIITEIKGPVYVLLTMERIVLNLIQRMSGIATQTRQIVDKISHTSTNIVDTRKTTPGLGIFEKFAVTVGGGLNHRRSLNDGLMLKDNHIAFSQSMETAIANAKKVIGPMDKIEVEIENEEMLKTAIENQVDIIMFDNQKPEWIAEHLNLVPNTIQTEASGNINASNVVAYAETGVDFISMGSLFYAQSALDISAKVVI
;
A
#
# COMPACT_ATOMS: atom_id res chain seq x y z
N MET A 1 1.22 -9.13 -6.20
CA MET A 1 0.41 -9.12 -7.44
C MET A 1 -1.05 -8.91 -7.06
N LEU A 2 -1.75 -7.97 -7.70
CA LEU A 2 -3.18 -7.74 -7.49
C LEU A 2 -4.01 -8.81 -8.21
N ASN A 3 -5.11 -9.25 -7.60
CA ASN A 3 -6.06 -10.17 -8.22
C ASN A 3 -6.92 -9.43 -9.27
N PRO A 4 -6.80 -9.75 -10.58
CA PRO A 4 -7.52 -9.03 -11.63
C PRO A 4 -9.04 -9.08 -11.50
N LEU A 5 -9.61 -10.17 -10.98
CA LEU A 5 -11.07 -10.28 -10.79
C LEU A 5 -11.57 -9.32 -9.71
N LEU A 6 -10.82 -9.21 -8.61
CA LEU A 6 -11.14 -8.25 -7.55
C LEU A 6 -10.95 -6.80 -8.04
N VAL A 7 -9.92 -6.55 -8.85
CA VAL A 7 -9.71 -5.25 -9.50
C VAL A 7 -10.92 -4.91 -10.38
N ARG A 8 -11.39 -5.83 -11.22
CA ARG A 8 -12.61 -5.64 -12.02
C ARG A 8 -13.83 -5.36 -11.16
N GLU A 9 -14.05 -6.13 -10.10
CA GLU A 9 -15.18 -5.93 -9.18
C GLU A 9 -15.17 -4.51 -8.58
N LYS A 10 -13.99 -4.04 -8.15
CA LYS A 10 -13.82 -2.70 -7.60
C LYS A 10 -13.98 -1.61 -8.63
N ILE A 11 -13.41 -1.76 -9.83
CA ILE A 11 -13.58 -0.78 -10.89
C ILE A 11 -15.05 -0.69 -11.31
N THR A 12 -15.79 -1.80 -11.37
CA THR A 12 -17.24 -1.78 -11.60
C THR A 12 -17.99 -0.98 -10.53
N GLN A 13 -17.61 -1.11 -9.25
CA GLN A 13 -18.19 -0.29 -8.18
C GLN A 13 -17.91 1.20 -8.39
N PHE A 14 -16.67 1.57 -8.72
CA PHE A 14 -16.29 2.97 -8.98
C PHE A 14 -16.94 3.54 -10.25
N TYR A 15 -17.14 2.71 -11.27
CA TYR A 15 -17.89 3.08 -12.47
C TYR A 15 -19.36 3.35 -12.16
N ILE A 16 -20.00 2.50 -11.35
CA ILE A 16 -21.39 2.73 -10.94
C ILE A 16 -21.52 4.00 -10.10
N GLU A 17 -20.52 4.30 -9.27
CA GLU A 17 -20.46 5.55 -8.50
C GLU A 17 -20.39 6.79 -9.41
N ASP A 18 -19.45 6.82 -10.35
CA ASP A 18 -19.19 7.99 -11.21
C ASP A 18 -20.21 8.12 -12.36
N ASN A 19 -20.82 7.00 -12.79
CA ASN A 19 -21.73 6.93 -13.93
C ASN A 19 -23.16 6.49 -13.57
N GLN A 20 -23.61 6.77 -12.35
CA GLN A 20 -24.91 6.30 -11.83
C GLN A 20 -26.11 6.66 -12.72
N TYR A 21 -26.07 7.84 -13.35
CA TYR A 21 -27.15 8.37 -14.18
C TYR A 21 -26.86 8.35 -15.69
N GLY A 22 -25.73 7.75 -16.08
CA GLY A 22 -25.21 7.82 -17.44
C GLY A 22 -24.35 9.07 -17.69
N ASP A 23 -23.49 8.99 -18.71
CA ASP A 23 -22.52 10.01 -19.04
C ASP A 23 -23.12 10.95 -20.09
N LEU A 24 -23.67 12.06 -19.62
CA LEU A 24 -24.30 13.08 -20.47
C LEU A 24 -23.37 13.63 -21.54
N ALA A 25 -22.07 13.73 -21.25
CA ALA A 25 -21.10 14.26 -22.20
C ALA A 25 -20.88 13.28 -23.35
N THR A 26 -20.94 11.97 -23.11
CA THR A 26 -20.78 10.99 -24.19
C THR A 26 -21.91 10.96 -25.20
N HIS A 27 -23.11 11.41 -24.82
CA HIS A 27 -24.26 11.48 -25.73
C HIS A 27 -24.11 12.50 -26.86
N ILE A 28 -23.11 13.38 -26.81
CA ILE A 28 -22.84 14.35 -27.89
C ILE A 28 -21.92 13.76 -28.97
N PHE A 29 -21.32 12.59 -28.74
CA PHE A 29 -20.42 11.93 -29.69
C PHE A 29 -21.11 10.81 -30.45
N ASP A 30 -20.63 10.54 -31.66
CA ASP A 30 -20.99 9.34 -32.41
C ASP A 30 -20.45 8.11 -31.66
N GLN A 31 -21.32 7.14 -31.36
CA GLN A 31 -20.96 5.92 -30.64
C GLN A 31 -19.98 5.03 -31.41
N THR A 32 -19.80 5.27 -32.71
CA THR A 32 -18.83 4.59 -33.58
C THR A 32 -17.52 5.36 -33.74
N GLN A 33 -17.41 6.55 -33.14
CA GLN A 33 -16.22 7.37 -33.24
C GLN A 33 -15.06 6.75 -32.46
N GLU A 34 -14.00 6.42 -33.17
CA GLU A 34 -12.76 5.90 -32.61
C GLU A 34 -11.82 7.05 -32.19
N GLY A 35 -11.00 6.80 -31.18
CA GLY A 35 -9.99 7.74 -30.73
C GLY A 35 -8.79 7.05 -30.08
N THR A 36 -7.79 7.84 -29.73
CA THR A 36 -6.62 7.42 -28.96
C THR A 36 -6.49 8.28 -27.71
N LEU A 37 -6.61 7.66 -26.54
CA LEU A 37 -6.28 8.24 -25.24
C LEU A 37 -4.81 8.04 -24.94
N THR A 38 -4.09 9.11 -24.63
CA THR A 38 -2.70 9.06 -24.17
C THR A 38 -2.64 9.51 -22.71
N LEU A 39 -2.07 8.67 -21.84
CA LEU A 39 -1.73 9.06 -20.48
C LEU A 39 -0.26 9.47 -20.42
N LYS A 40 0.04 10.62 -19.82
CA LYS A 40 1.40 11.16 -19.70
C LYS A 40 1.71 11.60 -18.28
N SER A 41 2.90 11.27 -17.78
CA SER A 41 3.36 11.78 -16.49
C SER A 41 3.60 13.29 -16.58
N LYS A 42 3.20 14.01 -15.54
CA LYS A 42 3.49 15.43 -15.34
C LYS A 42 4.53 15.65 -14.24
N ASP A 43 4.69 14.66 -13.39
CA ASP A 43 5.65 14.64 -12.30
C ASP A 43 6.71 13.54 -12.49
N GLU A 44 7.77 13.63 -11.69
CA GLU A 44 8.75 12.56 -11.50
C GLU A 44 8.28 11.61 -10.38
N GLY A 45 8.39 10.30 -10.59
CA GLY A 45 8.06 9.32 -9.57
C GLY A 45 8.16 7.87 -10.03
N ILE A 46 7.51 6.97 -9.30
CA ILE A 46 7.39 5.55 -9.59
C ILE A 46 5.98 5.25 -10.07
N PHE A 47 5.87 4.68 -11.27
CA PHE A 47 4.57 4.30 -11.82
C PHE A 47 4.00 3.05 -11.14
N CYS A 48 2.72 3.10 -10.81
CA CYS A 48 1.95 1.96 -10.32
C CYS A 48 0.49 2.05 -10.81
N GLY A 49 0.03 1.04 -11.54
CA GLY A 49 -1.31 1.01 -12.11
C GLY A 49 -1.51 0.13 -13.34
N GLU A 50 -0.54 -0.71 -13.71
CA GLU A 50 -0.61 -1.52 -14.95
C GLU A 50 -1.90 -2.34 -15.04
N VAL A 51 -2.23 -3.05 -13.96
CA VAL A 51 -3.47 -3.86 -13.89
C VAL A 51 -4.72 -3.00 -13.94
N ILE A 52 -4.69 -1.77 -13.42
CA ILE A 52 -5.85 -0.86 -13.48
C ILE A 52 -6.13 -0.50 -14.93
N ILE A 53 -5.10 -0.11 -15.68
CA ILE A 53 -5.23 0.24 -17.10
C ILE A 53 -5.71 -0.97 -17.91
N LYS A 54 -5.11 -2.15 -17.68
CA LYS A 54 -5.44 -3.38 -18.41
C LYS A 54 -6.88 -3.86 -18.18
N GLU A 55 -7.40 -3.66 -16.98
CA GLU A 55 -8.73 -4.18 -16.63
C GLU A 55 -9.83 -3.13 -16.81
N ALA A 56 -9.55 -1.83 -16.65
CA ALA A 56 -10.58 -0.78 -16.66
C ALA A 56 -11.30 -0.62 -18.00
N PHE A 57 -10.57 -0.35 -19.08
CA PHE A 57 -11.19 -0.05 -20.38
C PHE A 57 -11.89 -1.28 -20.99
N PRO A 58 -11.33 -2.51 -20.91
CA PRO A 58 -12.00 -3.70 -21.41
C PRO A 58 -13.29 -4.08 -20.67
N LEU A 59 -13.58 -3.48 -19.51
CA LEU A 59 -14.88 -3.68 -18.85
C LEU A 59 -16.05 -3.12 -19.66
N LEU A 60 -15.82 -2.05 -20.42
CA LEU A 60 -16.87 -1.44 -21.26
C LEU A 60 -16.81 -1.91 -22.71
N ASP A 61 -15.61 -2.13 -23.25
CA ASP A 61 -15.44 -2.68 -24.60
C ASP A 61 -14.18 -3.53 -24.71
N SER A 62 -14.35 -4.81 -25.01
CA SER A 62 -13.27 -5.79 -25.14
C SER A 62 -12.35 -5.57 -26.35
N ASN A 63 -12.74 -4.72 -27.30
CA ASN A 63 -11.96 -4.43 -28.52
C ASN A 63 -10.92 -3.33 -28.33
N VAL A 64 -10.90 -2.67 -27.15
CA VAL A 64 -9.91 -1.63 -26.84
C VAL A 64 -8.49 -2.19 -26.92
N VAL A 65 -7.61 -1.48 -27.64
CA VAL A 65 -6.20 -1.85 -27.81
C VAL A 65 -5.36 -0.99 -26.86
N ILE A 66 -4.70 -1.64 -25.90
CA ILE A 66 -3.86 -0.98 -24.89
C ILE A 66 -2.38 -1.20 -25.23
N ASN A 67 -1.64 -0.10 -25.38
CA ASN A 67 -0.20 -0.07 -25.64
C ASN A 67 0.52 0.56 -24.44
N LEU A 68 0.70 -0.24 -23.39
CA LEU A 68 1.45 0.16 -22.19
C LEU A 68 2.94 0.37 -22.53
N LYS A 69 3.48 1.50 -22.07
CA LYS A 69 4.87 1.91 -22.30
C LYS A 69 5.74 1.80 -21.06
N VAL A 70 5.11 1.80 -19.88
CA VAL A 70 5.76 1.77 -18.56
C VAL A 70 5.17 0.62 -17.76
N LYS A 71 6.00 -0.05 -16.96
CA LYS A 71 5.60 -1.14 -16.05
C LYS A 71 5.52 -0.67 -14.60
N ASP A 72 4.76 -1.38 -13.79
CA ASP A 72 4.73 -1.15 -12.34
C ASP A 72 6.16 -1.20 -11.76
N GLY A 73 6.56 -0.13 -11.07
CA GLY A 73 7.86 -0.01 -10.41
C GLY A 73 8.93 0.72 -11.22
N GLU A 74 8.66 1.03 -12.50
CA GLU A 74 9.55 1.85 -13.31
C GLU A 74 9.43 3.34 -12.94
N ALA A 75 10.55 4.05 -13.04
CA ALA A 75 10.58 5.49 -12.89
C ALA A 75 9.95 6.18 -14.10
N VAL A 76 9.22 7.26 -13.85
CA VAL A 76 8.64 8.13 -14.88
C VAL A 76 9.05 9.57 -14.63
N TYR A 77 9.16 10.33 -15.70
CA TYR A 77 9.54 11.74 -15.71
C TYR A 77 8.49 12.59 -16.43
N PRO A 78 8.45 13.92 -16.16
CA PRO A 78 7.53 14.82 -16.86
C PRO A 78 7.64 14.69 -18.39
N GLY A 79 6.53 14.37 -19.03
CA GLY A 79 6.43 14.19 -20.48
C GLY A 79 6.46 12.74 -20.96
N ASP A 80 6.85 11.79 -20.10
CA ASP A 80 6.84 10.37 -20.43
C ASP A 80 5.42 9.90 -20.74
N ILE A 81 5.31 9.08 -21.80
CA ILE A 81 4.07 8.43 -22.18
C ILE A 81 3.96 7.14 -21.35
N ILE A 82 2.89 7.02 -20.56
CA ILE A 82 2.61 5.84 -19.74
C ILE A 82 1.89 4.77 -20.57
N THR A 83 0.88 5.19 -21.32
CA THR A 83 0.10 4.28 -22.18
C THR A 83 -0.59 5.04 -23.30
N GLU A 84 -0.84 4.34 -24.40
CA GLU A 84 -1.74 4.76 -25.47
C GLU A 84 -2.87 3.72 -25.58
N ILE A 85 -4.12 4.17 -25.56
CA ILE A 85 -5.30 3.31 -25.55
C ILE A 85 -6.18 3.72 -26.73
N LYS A 86 -6.44 2.78 -27.63
CA LYS A 86 -7.29 2.99 -28.81
C LYS A 86 -8.63 2.30 -28.66
N GLY A 87 -9.71 2.99 -28.97
CA GLY A 87 -11.07 2.45 -28.92
C GLY A 87 -12.13 3.55 -29.04
N PRO A 88 -13.41 3.18 -28.82
CA PRO A 88 -14.52 4.13 -28.92
C PRO A 88 -14.34 5.30 -27.95
N VAL A 89 -14.53 6.53 -28.45
CA VAL A 89 -14.31 7.76 -27.68
C VAL A 89 -15.12 7.77 -26.38
N TYR A 90 -16.34 7.24 -26.38
CA TYR A 90 -17.15 7.17 -25.17
C TYR A 90 -16.51 6.29 -24.08
N VAL A 91 -15.94 5.14 -24.44
CA VAL A 91 -15.23 4.26 -23.50
C VAL A 91 -14.01 4.96 -22.91
N LEU A 92 -13.23 5.62 -23.77
CA LEU A 92 -12.02 6.31 -23.36
C LEU A 92 -12.30 7.45 -22.38
N LEU A 93 -13.32 8.26 -22.65
CA LEU A 93 -13.68 9.42 -21.83
C LEU A 93 -14.36 9.01 -20.52
N THR A 94 -15.32 8.07 -20.56
CA THR A 94 -16.05 7.66 -19.34
C THR A 94 -15.13 6.98 -18.33
N MET A 95 -14.15 6.19 -18.77
CA MET A 95 -13.21 5.52 -17.84
C MET A 95 -12.05 6.39 -17.39
N GLU A 96 -11.80 7.53 -18.07
CA GLU A 96 -10.60 8.35 -17.87
C GLU A 96 -10.40 8.70 -16.39
N ARG A 97 -11.42 9.29 -15.75
CA ARG A 97 -11.29 9.84 -14.41
C ARG A 97 -11.11 8.76 -13.35
N ILE A 98 -11.84 7.65 -13.47
CA ILE A 98 -11.74 6.49 -12.57
C ILE A 98 -10.31 5.92 -12.62
N VAL A 99 -9.77 5.74 -13.83
CA VAL A 99 -8.42 5.21 -14.04
C VAL A 99 -7.37 6.19 -13.49
N LEU A 100 -7.46 7.47 -13.87
CA LEU A 100 -6.52 8.50 -13.40
C LEU A 100 -6.49 8.57 -11.88
N ASN A 101 -7.63 8.67 -11.22
CA ASN A 101 -7.70 8.79 -9.76
C ASN A 101 -6.99 7.62 -9.06
N LEU A 102 -7.16 6.39 -9.56
CA LEU A 102 -6.51 5.21 -9.01
C LEU A 102 -5.01 5.21 -9.27
N ILE A 103 -4.57 5.35 -10.52
CA ILE A 103 -3.14 5.22 -10.86
C ILE A 103 -2.32 6.39 -10.31
N GLN A 104 -2.88 7.61 -10.23
CA GLN A 104 -2.21 8.77 -9.64
C GLN A 104 -1.99 8.55 -8.14
N ARG A 105 -3.01 8.05 -7.41
CA ARG A 105 -2.89 7.71 -5.99
C ARG A 105 -1.89 6.57 -5.76
N MET A 106 -2.01 5.49 -6.52
CA MET A 106 -1.11 4.33 -6.41
C MET A 106 0.34 4.72 -6.70
N SER A 107 0.57 5.50 -7.76
CA SER A 107 1.91 5.98 -8.12
C SER A 107 2.46 6.95 -7.06
N GLY A 108 1.63 7.79 -6.44
CA GLY A 108 2.05 8.64 -5.31
C GLY A 108 2.55 7.83 -4.10
N ILE A 109 1.81 6.77 -3.72
CA ILE A 109 2.21 5.84 -2.65
C ILE A 109 3.50 5.07 -3.01
N ALA A 110 3.60 4.56 -4.23
CA ALA A 110 4.78 3.85 -4.70
C ALA A 110 6.03 4.76 -4.69
N THR A 111 5.85 6.02 -5.12
CA THR A 111 6.91 7.04 -5.11
C THR A 111 7.38 7.35 -3.70
N GLN A 112 6.45 7.63 -2.78
CA GLN A 112 6.82 7.90 -1.38
C GLN A 112 7.51 6.69 -0.74
N THR A 113 6.98 5.49 -0.96
CA THR A 113 7.58 4.25 -0.45
C THR A 113 9.03 4.09 -0.95
N ARG A 114 9.26 4.26 -2.27
CA ARG A 114 10.60 4.19 -2.86
C ARG A 114 11.57 5.16 -2.19
N GLN A 115 11.15 6.40 -2.01
CA GLN A 115 11.98 7.42 -1.35
C GLN A 115 12.37 7.03 0.08
N ILE A 116 11.48 6.38 0.84
CA ILE A 116 11.79 5.91 2.20
C ILE A 116 12.71 4.70 2.18
N VAL A 117 12.44 3.72 1.31
CA VAL A 117 13.25 2.51 1.16
C VAL A 117 14.69 2.89 0.77
N ASP A 118 14.85 3.80 -0.19
CA ASP A 118 16.18 4.23 -0.65
C ASP A 118 16.97 4.92 0.47
N LYS A 119 16.30 5.69 1.35
CA LYS A 119 16.91 6.37 2.51
C LYS A 119 17.52 5.42 3.54
N ILE A 120 17.03 4.18 3.63
CA ILE A 120 17.50 3.18 4.59
C ILE A 120 18.23 2.01 3.92
N SER A 121 18.56 2.13 2.63
CA SER A 121 19.17 1.06 1.83
C SER A 121 20.53 0.57 2.34
N HIS A 122 21.17 1.32 3.24
CA HIS A 122 22.41 0.92 3.92
C HIS A 122 22.18 0.01 5.14
N THR A 123 20.94 -0.22 5.56
CA THR A 123 20.59 -1.10 6.68
C THR A 123 19.91 -2.40 6.20
N SER A 124 19.67 -3.35 7.11
CA SER A 124 18.92 -4.58 6.84
C SER A 124 17.41 -4.45 7.14
N THR A 125 16.97 -3.28 7.59
CA THR A 125 15.58 -3.02 8.00
C THR A 125 14.67 -2.90 6.79
N ASN A 126 13.48 -3.47 6.87
CA ASN A 126 12.48 -3.37 5.81
C ASN A 126 11.36 -2.40 6.20
N ILE A 127 10.90 -1.61 5.23
CA ILE A 127 9.69 -0.79 5.39
C ILE A 127 8.46 -1.67 5.19
N VAL A 128 7.56 -1.67 6.16
CA VAL A 128 6.26 -2.35 6.04
C VAL A 128 5.12 -1.33 6.10
N ASP A 129 4.02 -1.67 5.43
CA ASP A 129 2.80 -0.88 5.47
C ASP A 129 1.98 -1.07 6.76
N THR A 130 0.75 -0.54 6.80
CA THR A 130 -0.17 -0.77 7.93
C THR A 130 -1.60 -1.05 7.43
N ARG A 131 -2.56 -1.10 8.36
CA ARG A 131 -4.00 -1.09 8.05
C ARG A 131 -4.63 0.31 8.08
N LYS A 132 -3.82 1.38 8.18
CA LYS A 132 -4.27 2.79 8.13
C LYS A 132 -4.53 3.25 6.68
N THR A 133 -5.12 2.36 5.89
CA THR A 133 -5.45 2.54 4.47
C THR A 133 -6.76 3.29 4.31
N THR A 134 -6.98 3.92 3.15
CA THR A 134 -8.28 4.49 2.80
C THR A 134 -9.33 3.36 2.66
N PRO A 135 -10.50 3.46 3.32
CA PRO A 135 -11.56 2.47 3.19
C PRO A 135 -11.93 2.22 1.72
N GLY A 136 -12.05 0.94 1.34
CA GLY A 136 -12.34 0.52 -0.04
C GLY A 136 -11.13 0.46 -0.97
N LEU A 137 -10.03 1.16 -0.65
CA LEU A 137 -8.83 1.23 -1.49
C LEU A 137 -7.64 0.42 -0.99
N GLY A 138 -7.71 -0.16 0.21
CA GLY A 138 -6.56 -0.80 0.85
C GLY A 138 -5.82 -1.83 -0.02
N ILE A 139 -6.51 -2.61 -0.86
CA ILE A 139 -5.82 -3.56 -1.75
C ILE A 139 -4.87 -2.86 -2.76
N PHE A 140 -5.29 -1.71 -3.28
CA PHE A 140 -4.54 -0.93 -4.27
C PHE A 140 -3.37 -0.22 -3.59
N GLU A 141 -3.61 0.34 -2.41
CA GLU A 141 -2.60 1.05 -1.63
C GLU A 141 -1.49 0.12 -1.14
N LYS A 142 -1.85 -1.06 -0.61
CA LYS A 142 -0.87 -2.08 -0.21
C LYS A 142 -0.05 -2.58 -1.41
N PHE A 143 -0.70 -2.78 -2.56
CA PHE A 143 0.01 -3.13 -3.77
C PHE A 143 1.01 -2.04 -4.19
N ALA A 144 0.62 -0.76 -4.11
CA ALA A 144 1.51 0.35 -4.38
C ALA A 144 2.73 0.41 -3.45
N VAL A 145 2.57 0.08 -2.16
CA VAL A 145 3.72 -0.06 -1.24
C VAL A 145 4.67 -1.16 -1.72
N THR A 146 4.14 -2.32 -2.13
CA THR A 146 4.97 -3.41 -2.68
C THR A 146 5.73 -2.98 -3.94
N VAL A 147 5.06 -2.25 -4.83
CA VAL A 147 5.68 -1.72 -6.07
C VAL A 147 6.78 -0.69 -5.77
N GLY A 148 6.60 0.13 -4.73
CA GLY A 148 7.60 1.06 -4.24
C GLY A 148 8.81 0.41 -3.55
N GLY A 149 8.80 -0.91 -3.35
CA GLY A 149 9.88 -1.66 -2.70
C GLY A 149 9.70 -1.87 -1.19
N GLY A 150 8.56 -1.47 -0.63
CA GLY A 150 8.17 -1.85 0.73
C GLY A 150 7.55 -3.25 0.78
N LEU A 151 7.19 -3.68 1.97
CA LEU A 151 6.52 -4.95 2.23
C LEU A 151 5.12 -4.71 2.81
N ASN A 152 4.24 -5.68 2.63
CA ASN A 152 2.95 -5.65 3.30
C ASN A 152 3.09 -6.27 4.68
N HIS A 153 2.64 -5.55 5.71
CA HIS A 153 2.25 -6.13 6.99
C HIS A 153 0.99 -7.01 6.77
N ARG A 154 0.30 -7.40 7.84
CA ARG A 154 -0.97 -8.13 7.75
C ARG A 154 -1.97 -7.36 6.88
N ARG A 155 -2.53 -8.03 5.88
CA ARG A 155 -3.46 -7.41 4.91
C ARG A 155 -4.85 -7.22 5.51
N SER A 156 -5.24 -8.12 6.40
CA SER A 156 -6.53 -8.13 7.09
C SER A 156 -6.35 -8.45 8.58
N LEU A 157 -7.45 -8.49 9.33
CA LEU A 157 -7.43 -8.99 10.72
C LEU A 157 -7.14 -10.50 10.82
N ASN A 158 -7.29 -11.25 9.73
CA ASN A 158 -7.07 -12.70 9.69
C ASN A 158 -5.65 -13.09 9.28
N ASP A 159 -4.78 -12.13 8.97
CA ASP A 159 -3.44 -12.39 8.44
C ASP A 159 -2.36 -12.47 9.54
N GLY A 160 -2.77 -12.31 10.79
CA GLY A 160 -1.90 -12.32 11.96
C GLY A 160 -2.59 -11.71 13.18
N LEU A 161 -2.38 -12.32 14.34
CA LEU A 161 -2.94 -11.86 15.60
C LEU A 161 -1.97 -10.82 16.19
N MET A 162 -2.48 -9.61 16.40
CA MET A 162 -1.70 -8.51 16.98
C MET A 162 -2.36 -8.08 18.28
N LEU A 163 -1.64 -8.25 19.39
CA LEU A 163 -2.02 -7.75 20.70
C LEU A 163 -1.53 -6.31 20.85
N LYS A 164 -2.49 -5.42 21.10
CA LYS A 164 -2.28 -3.98 21.32
C LYS A 164 -2.53 -3.62 22.77
N ASP A 165 -2.19 -2.39 23.15
CA ASP A 165 -2.55 -1.73 24.41
C ASP A 165 -3.94 -2.14 24.97
N ASN A 166 -4.99 -1.99 24.16
CA ASN A 166 -6.37 -2.25 24.55
C ASN A 166 -6.61 -3.75 24.81
N HIS A 167 -6.02 -4.63 24.01
CA HIS A 167 -6.20 -6.08 24.19
C HIS A 167 -5.57 -6.53 25.51
N ILE A 168 -4.43 -5.94 25.88
CA ILE A 168 -3.73 -6.23 27.13
C ILE A 168 -4.51 -5.62 28.31
N ALA A 169 -4.98 -4.38 28.19
CA ALA A 169 -5.77 -3.69 29.21
C ALA A 169 -7.11 -4.37 29.52
N PHE A 170 -7.75 -5.00 28.53
CA PHE A 170 -8.96 -5.81 28.70
C PHE A 170 -8.68 -7.28 29.04
N SER A 171 -7.42 -7.66 29.23
CA SER A 171 -6.99 -8.97 29.72
C SER A 171 -6.56 -8.89 31.19
N GLN A 172 -6.47 -10.05 31.86
CA GLN A 172 -5.97 -10.10 33.24
C GLN A 172 -4.49 -9.68 33.33
N SER A 173 -3.71 -10.03 32.30
CA SER A 173 -2.31 -9.65 32.13
C SER A 173 -1.90 -9.85 30.67
N MET A 174 -0.70 -9.38 30.30
CA MET A 174 -0.13 -9.60 28.97
C MET A 174 0.18 -11.09 28.74
N GLU A 175 0.68 -11.82 29.73
CA GLU A 175 0.90 -13.28 29.69
C GLU A 175 -0.42 -13.99 29.37
N THR A 176 -1.51 -13.56 30.02
CA THR A 176 -2.83 -14.14 29.81
C THR A 176 -3.34 -13.86 28.39
N ALA A 177 -3.12 -12.65 27.88
CA ALA A 177 -3.46 -12.28 26.51
C ALA A 177 -2.70 -13.14 25.49
N ILE A 178 -1.38 -13.31 25.67
CA ILE A 178 -0.54 -14.15 24.79
C ILE A 178 -0.96 -15.63 24.88
N ALA A 179 -1.19 -16.15 26.09
CA ALA A 179 -1.63 -17.52 26.29
C ALA A 179 -2.99 -17.80 25.62
N ASN A 180 -3.90 -16.82 25.62
CA ASN A 180 -5.18 -16.93 24.92
C ASN A 180 -5.01 -16.82 23.40
N ALA A 181 -4.13 -15.93 22.92
CA ALA A 181 -3.78 -15.85 21.50
C ALA A 181 -3.25 -17.19 20.97
N LYS A 182 -2.34 -17.84 21.71
CA LYS A 182 -1.77 -19.16 21.37
C LYS A 182 -2.80 -20.29 21.27
N LYS A 183 -3.97 -20.16 21.90
CA LYS A 183 -5.04 -21.17 21.83
C LYS A 183 -5.89 -21.05 20.57
N VAL A 184 -5.91 -19.87 19.93
CA VAL A 184 -6.81 -19.59 18.81
C VAL A 184 -6.09 -19.54 17.47
N ILE A 185 -4.78 -19.30 17.46
CA ILE A 185 -3.98 -19.29 16.22
C ILE A 185 -3.81 -20.70 15.64
N GLY A 186 -3.79 -20.79 14.31
CA GLY A 186 -3.40 -22.01 13.60
C GLY A 186 -1.87 -22.12 13.41
N PRO A 187 -1.37 -23.25 12.89
CA PRO A 187 0.07 -23.47 12.68
C PRO A 187 0.77 -22.49 11.72
N MET A 188 0.03 -21.64 11.02
CA MET A 188 0.53 -20.69 10.02
C MET A 188 0.38 -19.23 10.45
N ASP A 189 -0.29 -18.97 11.57
CA ASP A 189 -0.56 -17.63 12.06
C ASP A 189 0.55 -17.19 13.02
N LYS A 190 0.95 -15.92 12.92
CA LYS A 190 1.90 -15.29 13.84
C LYS A 190 1.18 -14.46 14.91
N ILE A 191 1.81 -14.37 16.07
CA ILE A 191 1.45 -13.47 17.17
C ILE A 191 2.47 -12.35 17.25
N GLU A 192 1.96 -11.13 17.09
CA GLU A 192 2.69 -9.90 17.31
C GLU A 192 2.18 -9.20 18.57
N VAL A 193 3.07 -8.59 19.35
CA VAL A 193 2.69 -7.83 20.54
C VAL A 193 3.33 -6.45 20.57
N GLU A 194 2.51 -5.43 20.79
CA GLU A 194 2.96 -4.06 21.07
C GLU A 194 3.46 -3.95 22.51
N ILE A 195 4.66 -3.37 22.67
CA ILE A 195 5.27 -3.12 23.97
C ILE A 195 5.57 -1.63 24.15
N GLU A 196 5.37 -1.15 25.37
CA GLU A 196 5.58 0.26 25.76
C GLU A 196 6.68 0.44 26.81
N ASN A 197 7.18 -0.65 27.39
CA ASN A 197 8.19 -0.64 28.45
C ASN A 197 8.97 -1.97 28.53
N GLU A 198 10.01 -1.99 29.36
CA GLU A 198 10.91 -3.14 29.52
C GLU A 198 10.24 -4.38 30.14
N GLU A 199 9.25 -4.19 31.01
CA GLU A 199 8.51 -5.31 31.63
C GLU A 199 7.72 -6.08 30.56
N MET A 200 6.99 -5.36 29.72
CA MET A 200 6.27 -5.95 28.58
C MET A 200 7.22 -6.64 27.59
N LEU A 201 8.39 -6.04 27.33
CA LEU A 201 9.42 -6.65 26.48
C LEU A 201 9.86 -8.02 27.04
N LYS A 202 10.17 -8.09 28.34
CA LYS A 202 10.54 -9.35 29.00
C LYS A 202 9.42 -10.37 28.94
N THR A 203 8.18 -9.97 29.24
CA THR A 203 7.01 -10.84 29.13
C THR A 203 6.87 -11.42 27.71
N ALA A 204 7.04 -10.60 26.66
CA ALA A 204 6.94 -11.05 25.28
C ALA A 204 8.03 -12.09 24.93
N ILE A 205 9.26 -11.84 25.37
CA ILE A 205 10.40 -12.74 25.15
C ILE A 205 10.21 -14.08 25.87
N GLU A 206 9.85 -14.04 27.16
CA GLU A 206 9.61 -15.25 27.98
C GLU A 206 8.49 -16.11 27.39
N ASN A 207 7.47 -15.46 26.82
CA ASN A 207 6.36 -16.13 26.17
C ASN A 207 6.64 -16.49 24.70
N GLN A 208 7.83 -16.24 24.15
CA GLN A 208 8.22 -16.62 22.78
C GLN A 208 7.14 -16.25 21.75
N VAL A 209 6.79 -14.96 21.68
CA VAL A 209 5.95 -14.43 20.60
C VAL A 209 6.72 -14.40 19.28
N ASP A 210 6.03 -14.29 18.14
CA ASP A 210 6.69 -14.30 16.84
C ASP A 210 7.31 -12.94 16.49
N ILE A 211 6.64 -11.85 16.90
CA ILE A 211 7.03 -10.47 16.59
C ILE A 211 6.81 -9.56 17.81
N ILE A 212 7.77 -8.68 18.09
CA ILE A 212 7.65 -7.62 19.11
C ILE A 212 7.66 -6.27 18.40
N MET A 213 6.62 -5.47 18.63
CA MET A 213 6.52 -4.11 18.15
C MET A 213 6.86 -3.12 19.27
N PHE A 214 7.93 -2.35 19.07
CA PHE A 214 8.30 -1.19 19.88
C PHE A 214 7.37 -0.02 19.56
N ASP A 215 6.28 0.13 20.32
CA ASP A 215 5.29 1.19 20.05
C ASP A 215 5.73 2.54 20.66
N ASN A 216 5.85 3.54 19.79
CA ASN A 216 6.24 4.91 20.10
C ASN A 216 7.54 5.04 20.94
N GLN A 217 8.41 4.03 20.91
CA GLN A 217 9.71 4.06 21.58
C GLN A 217 10.71 4.87 20.78
N LYS A 218 11.62 5.56 21.46
CA LYS A 218 12.68 6.31 20.79
C LYS A 218 13.79 5.37 20.27
N PRO A 219 14.50 5.73 19.19
CA PRO A 219 15.59 4.92 18.66
C PRO A 219 16.65 4.55 19.71
N GLU A 220 16.98 5.45 20.64
CA GLU A 220 17.96 5.18 21.70
C GLU A 220 17.50 4.05 22.61
N TRP A 221 16.22 4.07 23.01
CA TRP A 221 15.64 3.02 23.85
C TRP A 221 15.60 1.69 23.13
N ILE A 222 15.21 1.68 21.84
CA ILE A 222 15.19 0.47 21.02
C ILE A 222 16.59 -0.13 20.94
N ALA A 223 17.62 0.67 20.62
CA ALA A 223 18.99 0.20 20.52
C ALA A 223 19.54 -0.38 21.84
N GLU A 224 19.18 0.20 22.99
CA GLU A 224 19.56 -0.30 24.32
C GLU A 224 18.94 -1.65 24.67
N HIS A 225 17.77 -1.97 24.11
CA HIS A 225 16.98 -3.16 24.48
C HIS A 225 16.95 -4.25 23.41
N LEU A 226 17.35 -3.94 22.17
CA LEU A 226 17.30 -4.89 21.05
C LEU A 226 18.19 -6.12 21.30
N ASN A 227 19.30 -5.95 22.01
CA ASN A 227 20.21 -7.04 22.41
C ASN A 227 19.58 -8.06 23.38
N LEU A 228 18.46 -7.72 24.03
CA LEU A 228 17.70 -8.64 24.88
C LEU A 228 16.81 -9.57 24.04
N VAL A 229 16.44 -9.18 22.83
CA VAL A 229 15.52 -9.92 21.97
C VAL A 229 16.26 -11.09 21.31
N PRO A 230 15.81 -12.35 21.52
CA PRO A 230 16.40 -13.49 20.82
C PRO A 230 16.20 -13.38 19.31
N ASN A 231 17.20 -13.78 18.52
CA ASN A 231 17.15 -13.77 17.05
C ASN A 231 15.98 -14.59 16.43
N THR A 232 15.28 -15.39 17.23
CA THR A 232 14.07 -16.13 16.80
C THR A 232 12.80 -15.27 16.79
N ILE A 233 12.82 -14.10 17.41
CA ILE A 233 11.69 -13.17 17.50
C ILE A 233 12.00 -11.97 16.61
N GLN A 234 11.10 -11.66 15.68
CA GLN A 234 11.27 -10.50 14.82
C GLN A 234 10.90 -9.21 15.55
N THR A 235 11.45 -8.09 15.11
CA THR A 235 11.31 -6.79 15.76
C THR A 235 10.76 -5.75 14.80
N GLU A 236 9.83 -4.94 15.29
CA GLU A 236 9.20 -3.87 14.53
C GLU A 236 9.25 -2.56 15.32
N ALA A 237 9.65 -1.46 14.68
CA ALA A 237 9.46 -0.12 15.23
C ALA A 237 8.23 0.55 14.59
N SER A 238 7.39 1.17 15.43
CA SER A 238 6.18 1.85 14.99
C SER A 238 5.88 3.10 15.83
N GLY A 239 5.09 4.01 15.26
CA GLY A 239 4.63 5.22 15.94
C GLY A 239 5.38 6.50 15.56
N ASN A 240 4.67 7.44 14.94
CA ASN A 240 5.19 8.76 14.55
C ASN A 240 6.48 8.76 13.69
N ILE A 241 6.76 7.66 12.99
CA ILE A 241 7.89 7.52 12.07
C ILE A 241 7.54 8.14 10.70
N ASN A 242 8.47 8.90 10.15
CA ASN A 242 8.33 9.65 8.91
C ASN A 242 9.70 9.84 8.21
N ALA A 243 9.69 10.51 7.05
CA ALA A 243 10.86 10.68 6.20
C ALA A 243 12.05 11.39 6.87
N SER A 244 11.86 12.15 7.96
CA SER A 244 12.93 12.87 8.66
C SER A 244 13.62 12.06 9.74
N ASN A 245 12.96 11.03 10.29
CA ASN A 245 13.48 10.24 11.41
C ASN A 245 13.66 8.74 11.10
N VAL A 246 13.14 8.24 9.97
CA VAL A 246 13.17 6.81 9.62
C VAL A 246 14.58 6.20 9.64
N VAL A 247 15.61 6.96 9.26
CA VAL A 247 17.00 6.50 9.26
C VAL A 247 17.47 6.13 10.68
N ALA A 248 17.15 6.96 11.67
CA ALA A 248 17.53 6.69 13.05
C ALA A 248 16.90 5.40 13.59
N TYR A 249 15.65 5.12 13.22
CA TYR A 249 14.99 3.86 13.55
C TYR A 249 15.62 2.67 12.82
N ALA A 250 15.95 2.81 11.53
CA ALA A 250 16.53 1.73 10.75
C ALA A 250 17.94 1.36 11.25
N GLU A 251 18.71 2.35 11.71
CA GLU A 251 20.05 2.16 12.27
C GLU A 251 20.04 1.48 13.65
N THR A 252 18.89 1.39 14.32
CA THR A 252 18.77 0.57 15.53
C THR A 252 18.96 -0.93 15.26
N GLY A 253 18.70 -1.37 14.02
CA GLY A 253 18.81 -2.77 13.62
C GLY A 253 17.50 -3.57 13.73
N VAL A 254 16.34 -2.94 13.95
CA VAL A 254 15.04 -3.62 13.87
C VAL A 254 14.79 -4.26 12.50
N ASP A 255 14.06 -5.36 12.46
CA ASP A 255 13.73 -6.06 11.21
C ASP A 255 12.79 -5.24 10.32
N PHE A 256 11.81 -4.58 10.97
CA PHE A 256 10.74 -3.85 10.30
C PHE A 256 10.55 -2.44 10.87
N ILE A 257 10.14 -1.52 10.01
CA ILE A 257 9.56 -0.23 10.39
C ILE A 257 8.20 -0.11 9.74
N SER A 258 7.13 0.01 10.53
CA SER A 258 5.79 0.20 9.98
C SER A 258 5.40 1.67 9.89
N MET A 259 4.91 2.06 8.72
CA MET A 259 4.61 3.46 8.41
C MET A 259 3.21 3.62 7.85
N GLY A 260 2.29 4.11 8.69
CA GLY A 260 0.96 4.51 8.22
C GLY A 260 0.99 5.72 7.28
N SER A 261 1.99 6.59 7.45
CA SER A 261 2.18 7.81 6.68
C SER A 261 2.31 7.57 5.17
N LEU A 262 2.68 6.36 4.74
CA LEU A 262 2.72 5.95 3.33
C LEU A 262 1.38 6.14 2.60
N PHE A 263 0.25 6.14 3.33
CA PHE A 263 -1.08 6.23 2.72
C PHE A 263 -1.68 7.65 2.74
N TYR A 264 -1.42 8.42 3.80
CA TYR A 264 -2.07 9.71 4.05
C TYR A 264 -1.15 10.93 3.95
N ALA A 265 0.17 10.74 3.90
CA ALA A 265 1.13 11.83 3.81
C ALA A 265 1.72 12.01 2.40
N GLN A 266 1.25 11.24 1.40
CA GLN A 266 1.66 11.37 0.00
C GLN A 266 0.72 12.28 -0.79
N SER A 267 1.28 12.87 -1.85
CA SER A 267 0.52 13.51 -2.92
C SER A 267 0.42 12.56 -4.10
N ALA A 268 -0.74 12.55 -4.75
CA ALA A 268 -0.94 11.77 -5.97
C ALA A 268 0.05 12.24 -7.05
N LEU A 269 0.62 11.30 -7.81
CA LEU A 269 1.52 11.61 -8.91
C LEU A 269 0.71 12.25 -10.05
N ASP A 270 1.04 13.46 -10.49
CA ASP A 270 0.26 14.12 -11.55
C ASP A 270 0.44 13.39 -12.90
N ILE A 271 -0.69 12.97 -13.48
CA ILE A 271 -0.77 12.25 -14.74
C ILE A 271 -1.91 12.87 -15.55
N SER A 272 -1.60 13.36 -16.74
CA SER A 272 -2.61 13.92 -17.65
C SER A 272 -3.14 12.90 -18.63
N ALA A 273 -4.41 13.03 -19.00
CA ALA A 273 -5.04 12.36 -20.11
C ALA A 273 -5.24 13.31 -21.29
N LYS A 274 -5.06 12.81 -22.51
CA LYS A 274 -5.46 13.52 -23.74
C LYS A 274 -6.04 12.53 -24.75
N VAL A 275 -7.26 12.82 -25.22
CA VAL A 275 -7.90 12.07 -26.31
C VAL A 275 -7.70 12.81 -27.64
N VAL A 276 -7.37 12.08 -28.69
CA VAL A 276 -7.29 12.56 -30.09
C VAL A 276 -8.08 11.61 -30.98
N ILE A 277 -8.85 12.16 -31.91
CA ILE A 277 -9.63 11.43 -32.93
C ILE A 277 -8.80 11.34 -34.20
#